data_AF-A0A2S6QJF6-F1
#
_entry.id   AF-A0A2S6QJF6-F1
#
_cell.length_a   1.000
_cell.length_b   1.000
_cell.length_c   1.000
_cell.angle_alpha   90.00
_cell.angle_beta   90.00
_cell.angle_gamma   90.00
#
_symmetry.space_group_name_H-M   'P 1'
#
loop_
_entity.id
_entity.type
_entity.pdbx_description
1 polymer ?
#
loop_
_entity_poly.entity_id
_entity_poly.type
_entity_poly.pdbx_seq_one_letter_code
_entity_poly.pdbx_strand_id
1 'polypeptide(L)'
;MSEVIKKEEMLIFVISEMLKGMRHVAVGASSPIPGGAALLARANSSTDFRVSMLGSEEHNTFTNGGTELFDCAAQGRIDAFFLGGGQIDGSANINLVGIGDYPDTKVRFPGSFGSAYLYYLVPRVILFREEHTPRALVPKVDFISAPGTSPDNVNRPGGPYALVTERCVFRFDKKKARFRLESIHPGHSLEEIIEMTGFEFDEPSTIRETKPPSSDTLKLIRGKIADEISETYPAFSSKIFGS
;
A
#
# COMPACT_ATOMS: atom_id res chain seq x y z
N MET A 1 22.11 14.16 -18.95
CA MET A 1 22.09 13.93 -17.48
C MET A 1 21.00 12.91 -17.21
N SER A 2 21.29 11.81 -16.52
CA SER A 2 20.25 10.85 -16.14
C SER A 2 19.21 11.56 -15.28
N GLU A 3 17.94 11.41 -15.63
CA GLU A 3 16.83 12.02 -14.92
C GLU A 3 16.77 11.45 -13.48
N VAL A 4 16.90 12.29 -12.45
CA VAL A 4 16.86 11.83 -11.06
C VAL A 4 15.42 11.41 -10.74
N ILE A 5 15.25 10.17 -10.29
CA ILE A 5 13.97 9.59 -9.90
C ILE A 5 13.78 9.83 -8.40
N LYS A 6 12.68 10.51 -8.03
CA LYS A 6 12.32 10.71 -6.63
C LYS A 6 11.77 9.41 -6.05
N LYS A 7 11.94 9.23 -4.73
CA LYS A 7 11.42 8.05 -4.02
C LYS A 7 9.93 7.88 -4.27
N GLU A 8 9.15 8.94 -4.18
CA GLU A 8 7.69 8.91 -4.35
C GLU A 8 7.29 8.48 -5.76
N GLU A 9 8.03 8.89 -6.80
CA GLU A 9 7.82 8.47 -8.19
C GLU A 9 8.11 6.98 -8.37
N MET A 10 9.18 6.49 -7.74
CA MET A 10 9.51 5.07 -7.71
C MET A 10 8.40 4.25 -7.05
N LEU A 11 7.90 4.70 -5.90
CA LEU A 11 6.84 4.00 -5.16
C LEU A 11 5.50 4.03 -5.91
N ILE A 12 5.13 5.17 -6.52
CA ILE A 12 3.96 5.28 -7.40
C ILE A 12 4.05 4.25 -8.52
N PHE A 13 5.20 4.17 -9.20
CA PHE A 13 5.42 3.21 -10.27
C PHE A 13 5.32 1.76 -9.78
N VAL A 14 6.08 1.40 -8.75
CA VAL A 14 6.14 0.04 -8.19
C VAL A 14 4.76 -0.45 -7.77
N ILE A 15 3.96 0.39 -7.11
CA ILE A 15 2.61 0.03 -6.70
C ILE A 15 1.70 -0.09 -7.93
N SER A 16 1.81 0.81 -8.93
CA SER A 16 0.97 0.76 -10.14
C SER A 16 1.14 -0.55 -10.92
N GLU A 17 2.36 -1.10 -10.94
CA GLU A 17 2.63 -2.40 -11.58
C GLU A 17 1.85 -3.54 -10.92
N MET A 18 1.56 -3.43 -9.61
CA MET A 18 0.76 -4.41 -8.87
C MET A 18 -0.74 -4.28 -9.12
N LEU A 19 -1.19 -3.25 -9.84
CA LEU A 19 -2.59 -2.99 -10.15
C LEU A 19 -2.95 -3.33 -11.60
N LYS A 20 -1.97 -3.77 -12.41
CA LYS A 20 -2.21 -4.18 -13.80
C LYS A 20 -3.29 -5.27 -13.88
N GLY A 21 -4.25 -5.07 -14.78
CA GLY A 21 -5.36 -5.99 -15.03
C GLY A 21 -6.49 -5.93 -13.98
N MET A 22 -6.43 -5.02 -13.00
CA MET A 22 -7.55 -4.78 -12.09
C MET A 22 -8.63 -3.94 -12.81
N ARG A 23 -9.87 -4.07 -12.36
CA ARG A 23 -11.03 -3.32 -12.88
C ARG A 23 -11.45 -2.22 -11.94
N HIS A 24 -11.32 -2.43 -10.62
CA HIS A 24 -11.68 -1.42 -9.62
C HIS A 24 -10.69 -1.42 -8.46
N VAL A 25 -10.03 -0.28 -8.27
CA VAL A 25 -9.14 -0.01 -7.13
C VAL A 25 -9.75 1.08 -6.27
N ALA A 26 -9.81 0.83 -4.96
CA ALA A 26 -10.20 1.85 -4.00
C ALA A 26 -8.99 2.35 -3.20
N VAL A 27 -8.98 3.64 -2.87
CA VAL A 27 -7.89 4.33 -2.18
C VAL A 27 -8.48 5.02 -0.95
N GLY A 28 -7.92 4.72 0.22
CA GLY A 28 -8.33 5.32 1.50
C GLY A 28 -7.78 6.73 1.71
N ALA A 29 -8.04 7.29 2.88
CA ALA A 29 -7.54 8.60 3.28
C ALA A 29 -6.01 8.64 3.37
N SER A 30 -5.44 9.85 3.25
CA SER A 30 -4.00 10.12 3.48
C SER A 30 -3.07 9.21 2.69
N SER A 31 -3.45 8.88 1.45
CA SER A 31 -2.77 7.90 0.61
C SER A 31 -2.34 8.47 -0.75
N PRO A 32 -1.56 9.57 -0.81
CA PRO A 32 -1.21 10.22 -2.07
C PRO A 32 -0.38 9.32 -3.01
N ILE A 33 0.57 8.55 -2.49
CA ILE A 33 1.38 7.61 -3.29
C ILE A 33 0.52 6.46 -3.84
N PRO A 34 -0.28 5.73 -3.02
CA PRO A 34 -1.24 4.76 -3.56
C PRO A 34 -2.27 5.36 -4.53
N GLY A 35 -2.72 6.59 -4.27
CA GLY A 35 -3.62 7.34 -5.17
C GLY A 35 -2.99 7.57 -6.53
N GLY A 36 -1.79 8.14 -6.57
CA GLY A 36 -1.02 8.34 -7.80
C GLY A 36 -0.74 7.01 -8.52
N ALA A 37 -0.46 5.94 -7.78
CA ALA A 37 -0.27 4.60 -8.35
C ALA A 37 -1.54 4.05 -9.01
N ALA A 38 -2.71 4.24 -8.40
CA ALA A 38 -4.00 3.83 -8.95
C ALA A 38 -4.36 4.64 -10.21
N LEU A 39 -4.11 5.94 -10.21
CA LEU A 39 -4.31 6.80 -11.39
C LEU A 39 -3.33 6.46 -12.52
N LEU A 40 -2.06 6.17 -12.20
CA LEU A 40 -1.08 5.71 -13.18
C LEU A 40 -1.47 4.36 -13.78
N ALA A 41 -1.95 3.43 -12.96
CA ALA A 41 -2.44 2.13 -13.44
C ALA A 41 -3.66 2.31 -14.36
N ARG A 42 -4.60 3.20 -14.00
CA ARG A 42 -5.74 3.57 -14.84
C ARG A 42 -5.30 4.15 -16.18
N ALA A 43 -4.36 5.09 -16.18
CA ALA A 43 -3.87 5.75 -17.39
C ALA A 43 -3.17 4.78 -18.37
N ASN A 44 -2.59 3.69 -17.85
CA ASN A 44 -1.96 2.63 -18.65
C ASN A 44 -2.88 1.45 -18.95
N SER A 45 -4.12 1.46 -18.46
CA SER A 45 -5.08 0.38 -18.68
C SER A 45 -5.67 0.46 -20.09
N SER A 46 -5.82 -0.70 -20.73
CA SER A 46 -6.59 -0.85 -21.98
C SER A 46 -8.04 -1.29 -21.75
N THR A 47 -8.41 -1.55 -20.49
CA THR A 47 -9.76 -1.95 -20.07
C THR A 47 -10.41 -0.86 -19.22
N ASP A 48 -11.72 -0.97 -19.01
CA ASP A 48 -12.43 -0.15 -18.03
C ASP A 48 -11.80 -0.35 -16.63
N PHE A 49 -11.12 0.69 -16.14
CA PHE A 49 -10.41 0.72 -14.88
C PHE A 49 -10.94 1.87 -14.05
N ARG A 50 -11.63 1.53 -12.96
CA ARG A 50 -12.19 2.49 -12.02
C ARG A 50 -11.25 2.72 -10.84
N VAL A 51 -11.07 3.99 -10.50
CA VAL A 51 -10.46 4.41 -9.24
C VAL A 51 -11.57 5.02 -8.39
N SER A 52 -11.69 4.56 -7.14
CA SER A 52 -12.51 5.20 -6.10
C SER A 52 -11.61 5.75 -5.02
N MET A 53 -11.35 7.06 -5.02
CA MET A 53 -10.43 7.73 -4.11
C MET A 53 -11.18 8.52 -3.05
N LEU A 54 -10.99 8.17 -1.78
CA LEU A 54 -11.61 8.90 -0.69
C LEU A 54 -11.10 10.34 -0.64
N GLY A 55 -12.04 11.30 -0.63
CA GLY A 55 -11.74 12.74 -0.60
C GLY A 55 -11.66 13.41 -1.97
N SER A 56 -11.67 12.64 -3.07
CA SER A 56 -11.72 13.19 -4.43
C SER A 56 -13.16 13.43 -4.88
N GLU A 57 -13.43 14.57 -5.51
CA GLU A 57 -14.69 14.83 -6.22
C GLU A 57 -14.70 14.20 -7.61
N GLU A 58 -13.54 14.17 -8.29
CA GLU A 58 -13.43 13.64 -9.66
C GLU A 58 -13.29 12.11 -9.71
N HIS A 59 -12.70 11.52 -8.69
CA HIS A 59 -12.35 10.09 -8.66
C HIS A 59 -13.11 9.32 -7.58
N ASN A 60 -14.24 9.86 -7.11
CA ASN A 60 -15.14 9.14 -6.23
C ASN A 60 -16.58 9.19 -6.74
N THR A 61 -17.04 8.06 -7.28
CA THR A 61 -18.42 7.95 -7.79
C THR A 61 -19.45 7.58 -6.73
N PHE A 62 -19.03 7.42 -5.47
CA PHE A 62 -19.93 7.03 -4.38
C PHE A 62 -20.74 8.21 -3.86
N THR A 63 -22.06 8.06 -3.78
CA THR A 63 -22.99 9.13 -3.36
C THR A 63 -23.37 9.07 -1.88
N ASN A 64 -23.30 7.89 -1.28
CA ASN A 64 -23.57 7.61 0.13
C ASN A 64 -22.27 7.28 0.91
N GLY A 65 -21.16 7.87 0.45
CA GLY A 65 -19.86 7.83 1.13
C GLY A 65 -19.34 6.42 1.42
N GLY A 66 -18.87 6.21 2.65
CA GLY A 66 -18.22 4.95 3.06
C GLY A 66 -19.13 3.72 3.00
N THR A 67 -20.45 3.88 3.16
CA THR A 67 -21.40 2.75 3.08
C THR A 67 -21.29 2.04 1.74
N GLU A 68 -21.31 2.79 0.62
CA GLU A 68 -21.18 2.21 -0.72
C GLU A 68 -19.82 1.54 -0.95
N LEU A 69 -18.74 2.09 -0.38
CA LEU A 69 -17.41 1.48 -0.45
C LEU A 69 -17.42 0.10 0.22
N PHE A 70 -17.98 0.00 1.43
CA PHE A 70 -18.06 -1.27 2.17
C PHE A 70 -18.98 -2.27 1.47
N ASP A 71 -20.12 -1.83 0.95
CA ASP A 71 -21.02 -2.69 0.15
C ASP A 71 -20.33 -3.21 -1.11
N CYS A 72 -19.59 -2.36 -1.83
CA CYS A 72 -18.80 -2.78 -3.00
C CYS A 72 -17.74 -3.81 -2.62
N ALA A 73 -17.03 -3.62 -1.50
CA ALA A 73 -16.08 -4.61 -1.00
C ALA A 73 -16.76 -5.95 -0.67
N ALA A 74 -17.90 -5.91 0.03
CA ALA A 74 -18.69 -7.09 0.40
C ALA A 74 -19.21 -7.87 -0.81
N GLN A 75 -19.54 -7.16 -1.89
CA GLN A 75 -19.99 -7.73 -3.16
C GLN A 75 -18.82 -8.24 -4.04
N GLY A 76 -17.56 -8.13 -3.59
CA GLY A 76 -16.39 -8.53 -4.38
C GLY A 76 -16.12 -7.63 -5.59
N ARG A 77 -16.56 -6.36 -5.52
CA ARG A 77 -16.44 -5.39 -6.61
C ARG A 77 -15.20 -4.50 -6.51
N ILE A 78 -14.40 -4.65 -5.47
CA ILE A 78 -13.12 -3.97 -5.30
C ILE A 78 -12.02 -5.00 -5.42
N ASP A 79 -11.16 -4.86 -6.44
CA ASP A 79 -10.11 -5.84 -6.71
C ASP A 79 -8.86 -5.57 -5.85
N ALA A 80 -8.55 -4.30 -5.57
CA ALA A 80 -7.41 -3.91 -4.74
C ALA A 80 -7.68 -2.71 -3.81
N PHE A 81 -7.00 -2.70 -2.67
CA PHE A 81 -7.03 -1.64 -1.66
C PHE A 81 -5.66 -1.49 -0.99
N PHE A 82 -5.46 -0.41 -0.25
CA PHE A 82 -4.20 -0.09 0.39
C PHE A 82 -4.39 0.13 1.89
N LEU A 83 -3.49 -0.41 2.70
CA LEU A 83 -3.47 -0.15 4.13
C LEU A 83 -2.06 0.23 4.56
N GLY A 84 -1.98 1.26 5.41
CA GLY A 84 -0.77 1.53 6.17
C GLY A 84 -0.78 0.78 7.51
N GLY A 85 0.21 1.09 8.33
CA GLY A 85 0.29 0.66 9.72
C GLY A 85 1.21 1.60 10.50
N GLY A 86 0.87 1.91 11.74
CA GLY A 86 1.83 2.46 12.69
C GLY A 86 2.87 1.41 13.08
N GLN A 87 2.44 0.14 13.17
CA GLN A 87 3.30 -1.04 13.19
C GLN A 87 2.76 -2.09 12.20
N ILE A 88 3.66 -2.91 11.65
CA ILE A 88 3.39 -4.05 10.79
C ILE A 88 4.30 -5.20 11.25
N ASP A 89 3.78 -6.42 11.40
CA ASP A 89 4.58 -7.60 11.76
C ASP A 89 4.74 -8.62 10.62
N GLY A 90 5.55 -9.66 10.85
CA GLY A 90 5.89 -10.68 9.84
C GLY A 90 4.71 -11.55 9.37
N SER A 91 3.62 -11.57 10.14
CA SER A 91 2.35 -12.22 9.76
C SER A 91 1.40 -11.28 9.02
N ALA A 92 1.89 -10.08 8.65
CA ALA A 92 1.13 -9.02 8.01
C ALA A 92 -0.04 -8.49 8.86
N ASN A 93 0.03 -8.61 10.19
CA ASN A 93 -0.87 -7.86 11.06
C ASN A 93 -0.48 -6.39 11.03
N ILE A 94 -1.47 -5.52 11.12
CA ILE A 94 -1.25 -4.07 11.20
C ILE A 94 -1.80 -3.51 12.51
N ASN A 95 -1.08 -2.53 13.05
CA ASN A 95 -1.52 -1.72 14.18
C ASN A 95 -1.80 -0.29 13.72
N LEU A 96 -3.04 0.14 13.87
CA LEU A 96 -3.49 1.51 13.64
C LEU A 96 -4.09 2.12 14.91
N VAL A 97 -3.99 1.46 16.07
CA VAL A 97 -4.57 1.91 17.33
C VAL A 97 -3.55 2.60 18.22
N GLY A 98 -2.43 1.98 18.56
CA GLY A 98 -1.46 2.60 19.46
C GLY A 98 -0.41 1.65 19.98
N ILE A 99 0.57 2.21 20.69
CA ILE A 99 1.71 1.48 21.27
C ILE A 99 1.48 1.32 22.79
N GLY A 100 1.79 0.14 23.31
CA GLY A 100 1.55 -0.28 24.69
C GLY A 100 0.29 -1.11 24.86
N ASP A 101 -0.09 -1.32 26.12
CA ASP A 101 -1.23 -2.16 26.48
C ASP A 101 -2.55 -1.43 26.17
N TYR A 102 -3.44 -2.09 25.42
CA TYR A 102 -4.78 -1.58 25.16
C TYR A 102 -5.70 -1.83 26.38
N PRO A 103 -6.57 -0.89 26.79
CA PRO A 103 -6.86 0.40 26.14
C PRO A 103 -5.94 1.56 26.53
N ASP A 104 -5.05 1.39 27.53
CA ASP A 104 -4.17 2.41 28.08
C ASP A 104 -2.89 2.64 27.25
N THR A 105 -3.06 2.88 25.94
CA THR A 105 -1.93 3.06 25.02
C THR A 105 -1.21 4.39 25.27
N LYS A 106 0.11 4.36 25.46
CA LYS A 106 0.93 5.58 25.68
C LYS A 106 1.04 6.46 24.44
N VAL A 107 1.02 5.85 23.25
CA VAL A 107 1.01 6.53 21.95
C VAL A 107 -0.25 6.13 21.21
N ARG A 108 -1.03 7.11 20.75
CA ARG A 108 -2.29 6.88 20.03
C ARG A 108 -2.13 7.15 18.54
N PHE A 109 -2.49 6.17 17.72
CA PHE A 109 -2.60 6.27 16.27
C PHE A 109 -4.03 6.67 15.84
N PRO A 110 -4.28 7.00 14.55
CA PRO A 110 -5.60 7.48 14.11
C PRO A 110 -6.79 6.52 14.34
N GLY A 111 -6.58 5.20 14.43
CA GLY A 111 -7.61 4.18 14.67
C GLY A 111 -7.72 3.13 13.56
N SER A 112 -8.45 2.03 13.83
CA SER A 112 -8.59 0.90 12.90
C SER A 112 -9.44 1.20 11.66
N PHE A 113 -10.38 2.15 11.74
CA PHE A 113 -11.36 2.43 10.67
C PHE A 113 -11.98 1.14 10.11
N GLY A 114 -12.15 1.05 8.78
CA GLY A 114 -12.64 -0.14 8.08
C GLY A 114 -11.57 -1.19 7.76
N SER A 115 -10.36 -1.08 8.32
CA SER A 115 -9.22 -1.92 7.90
C SER A 115 -9.52 -3.41 8.06
N ALA A 116 -10.02 -3.85 9.22
CA ALA A 116 -10.36 -5.27 9.44
C ALA A 116 -11.38 -5.79 8.42
N TYR A 117 -12.38 -4.98 8.06
CA TYR A 117 -13.40 -5.37 7.09
C TYR A 117 -12.82 -5.51 5.68
N LEU A 118 -12.14 -4.47 5.19
CA LEU A 118 -11.54 -4.44 3.86
C LEU A 118 -10.43 -5.48 3.71
N TYR A 119 -9.63 -5.69 4.75
CA TYR A 119 -8.54 -6.66 4.74
C TYR A 119 -9.04 -8.11 4.65
N TYR A 120 -10.26 -8.38 5.11
CA TYR A 120 -10.88 -9.69 4.96
C TYR A 120 -11.47 -9.95 3.57
N LEU A 121 -11.92 -8.89 2.90
CA LEU A 121 -12.78 -9.02 1.71
C LEU A 121 -12.08 -8.68 0.40
N VAL A 122 -11.19 -7.69 0.41
CA VAL A 122 -10.52 -7.23 -0.81
C VAL A 122 -9.42 -8.24 -1.20
N PRO A 123 -9.49 -8.85 -2.40
CA PRO A 123 -8.57 -9.93 -2.83
C PRO A 123 -7.08 -9.57 -2.73
N ARG A 124 -6.76 -8.30 -3.01
CA ARG A 124 -5.40 -7.76 -3.05
C ARG A 124 -5.28 -6.51 -2.18
N VAL A 125 -4.88 -6.69 -0.92
CA VAL A 125 -4.50 -5.55 -0.09
C VAL A 125 -2.99 -5.36 -0.11
N ILE A 126 -2.56 -4.20 -0.60
CA ILE A 126 -1.15 -3.81 -0.63
C ILE A 126 -0.88 -2.99 0.63
N LEU A 127 -0.04 -3.52 1.51
CA LEU A 127 0.47 -2.76 2.64
C LEU A 127 1.50 -1.75 2.14
N PHE A 128 1.42 -0.52 2.65
CA PHE A 128 2.33 0.53 2.27
C PHE A 128 2.81 1.31 3.49
N ARG A 129 4.12 1.43 3.63
CA ARG A 129 4.75 2.22 4.69
C ARG A 129 6.06 2.79 4.18
N GLU A 130 6.13 4.09 3.95
CA GLU A 130 7.40 4.72 3.55
C GLU A 130 8.51 4.41 4.54
N GLU A 131 8.27 4.67 5.82
CA GLU A 131 9.26 4.44 6.86
C GLU A 131 9.59 2.96 7.05
N HIS A 132 10.82 2.57 6.71
CA HIS A 132 11.35 1.23 6.94
C HIS A 132 12.29 1.23 8.15
N THR A 133 11.74 0.97 9.34
CA THR A 133 12.50 0.95 10.60
C THR A 133 12.00 -0.17 11.53
N PRO A 134 12.82 -0.64 12.48
CA PRO A 134 12.39 -1.64 13.47
C PRO A 134 11.23 -1.20 14.38
N ARG A 135 10.90 0.10 14.43
CA ARG A 135 9.73 0.59 15.17
C ARG A 135 8.43 0.50 14.37
N ALA A 136 8.51 0.53 13.05
CA ALA A 136 7.36 0.40 12.15
C ALA A 136 7.19 -1.06 11.67
N LEU A 137 8.29 -1.76 11.44
CA LEU A 137 8.34 -3.17 11.08
C LEU A 137 8.82 -3.96 12.29
N VAL A 138 7.88 -4.54 13.05
CA VAL A 138 8.11 -5.05 14.41
C VAL A 138 8.01 -6.58 14.45
N PRO A 139 8.66 -7.24 15.43
CA PRO A 139 8.50 -8.69 15.60
C PRO A 139 7.03 -9.10 15.81
N LYS A 140 6.28 -8.28 16.53
CA LYS A 140 4.86 -8.44 16.82
C LYS A 140 4.24 -7.08 17.06
N VAL A 141 3.05 -6.84 16.52
CA VAL A 141 2.31 -5.60 16.78
C VAL A 141 1.75 -5.57 18.21
N ASP A 142 1.72 -4.38 18.82
CA ASP A 142 1.17 -4.17 20.16
C ASP A 142 -0.36 -4.37 20.16
N PHE A 143 -1.04 -3.96 19.08
CA PHE A 143 -2.46 -4.15 18.87
C PHE A 143 -2.75 -4.58 17.43
N ILE A 144 -3.56 -5.63 17.25
CA ILE A 144 -3.98 -6.09 15.93
C ILE A 144 -5.24 -5.31 15.52
N SER A 145 -5.06 -4.23 14.76
CA SER A 145 -6.17 -3.51 14.13
C SER A 145 -6.83 -4.32 13.02
N ALA A 146 -6.02 -4.98 12.21
CA ALA A 146 -6.48 -5.92 11.20
C ALA A 146 -5.47 -7.07 11.08
N PRO A 147 -5.91 -8.33 11.26
CA PRO A 147 -5.00 -9.47 11.19
C PRO A 147 -4.70 -9.84 9.73
N GLY A 148 -3.43 -10.13 9.44
CA GLY A 148 -2.98 -10.56 8.10
C GLY A 148 -3.42 -11.98 7.76
N THR A 149 -3.61 -12.83 8.77
CA THR A 149 -4.05 -14.23 8.64
C THR A 149 -5.20 -14.55 9.59
N SER A 150 -5.85 -15.69 9.41
CA SER A 150 -7.02 -16.12 10.18
C SER A 150 -6.98 -17.64 10.32
N PRO A 151 -7.67 -18.19 11.32
CA PRO A 151 -7.91 -19.63 11.40
C PRO A 151 -8.59 -20.18 10.14
N ASP A 152 -8.37 -21.46 9.84
CA ASP A 152 -8.88 -22.13 8.63
C ASP A 152 -10.41 -22.15 8.53
N ASN A 153 -11.11 -22.09 9.67
CA ASN A 153 -12.57 -22.06 9.72
C ASN A 153 -13.17 -20.67 9.46
N VAL A 154 -12.34 -19.65 9.20
CA VAL A 154 -12.78 -18.27 8.93
C VAL A 154 -12.67 -17.99 7.44
N ASN A 155 -13.80 -17.72 6.80
CA ASN A 155 -13.81 -17.33 5.39
C ASN A 155 -13.13 -15.97 5.21
N ARG A 156 -11.97 -15.96 4.54
CA ARG A 156 -11.24 -14.75 4.13
C ARG A 156 -10.97 -14.80 2.63
N PRO A 157 -11.83 -14.24 1.76
CA PRO A 157 -11.54 -14.13 0.33
C PRO A 157 -10.41 -13.12 0.03
N GLY A 158 -10.15 -12.18 0.93
CA GLY A 158 -9.19 -11.10 0.79
C GLY A 158 -7.79 -11.36 1.38
N GLY A 159 -7.12 -10.26 1.73
CA GLY A 159 -5.94 -10.28 2.59
C GLY A 159 -4.69 -9.66 1.98
N PRO A 160 -3.56 -9.77 2.69
CA PRO A 160 -2.28 -9.23 2.27
C PRO A 160 -1.82 -9.81 0.93
N TYR A 161 -1.27 -8.94 0.11
CA TYR A 161 -0.61 -9.28 -1.14
C TYR A 161 0.87 -8.92 -1.11
N ALA A 162 1.21 -7.75 -0.59
CA ALA A 162 2.56 -7.22 -0.56
C ALA A 162 2.72 -6.18 0.54
N LEU A 163 3.96 -5.91 0.92
CA LEU A 163 4.37 -4.73 1.69
C LEU A 163 5.39 -3.95 0.85
N VAL A 164 5.09 -2.69 0.58
CA VAL A 164 5.98 -1.77 -0.12
C VAL A 164 6.46 -0.70 0.86
N THR A 165 7.78 -0.52 0.94
CA THR A 165 8.41 0.52 1.75
C THR A 165 9.35 1.39 0.93
N GLU A 166 9.99 2.39 1.55
CA GLU A 166 11.01 3.19 0.84
C GLU A 166 12.25 2.41 0.40
N ARG A 167 12.44 1.17 0.86
CA ARG A 167 13.67 0.40 0.62
C ARG A 167 13.47 -0.86 -0.19
N CYS A 168 12.29 -1.48 -0.13
CA CYS A 168 12.07 -2.77 -0.76
C CYS A 168 10.59 -3.11 -0.97
N VAL A 169 10.37 -4.21 -1.68
CA VAL A 169 9.07 -4.87 -1.82
C VAL A 169 9.16 -6.25 -1.18
N PHE A 170 8.24 -6.53 -0.25
CA PHE A 170 7.95 -7.88 0.20
C PHE A 170 6.68 -8.39 -0.48
N ARG A 171 6.67 -9.68 -0.84
CA ARG A 171 5.46 -10.42 -1.23
C ARG A 171 4.99 -11.26 -0.06
N PHE A 172 3.69 -11.31 0.17
CA PHE A 172 3.14 -12.15 1.23
C PHE A 172 2.79 -13.54 0.70
N ASP A 173 3.38 -14.57 1.28
CA ASP A 173 2.99 -15.96 1.03
C ASP A 173 1.83 -16.33 1.96
N LYS A 174 0.60 -16.34 1.40
CA LYS A 174 -0.61 -16.67 2.16
C LYS A 174 -0.58 -18.08 2.75
N LYS A 175 0.14 -19.05 2.15
CA LYS A 175 0.21 -20.43 2.67
C LYS A 175 1.17 -20.54 3.84
N LYS A 176 2.27 -19.78 3.81
CA LYS A 176 3.26 -19.75 4.90
C LYS A 176 2.96 -18.71 5.98
N ALA A 177 1.99 -17.83 5.74
CA ALA A 177 1.68 -16.68 6.61
C ALA A 177 2.91 -15.79 6.86
N ARG A 178 3.74 -15.58 5.83
CA ARG A 178 5.06 -14.94 5.98
C ARG A 178 5.40 -14.07 4.78
N PHE A 179 6.15 -12.99 5.02
CA PHE A 179 6.74 -12.20 3.95
C PHE A 179 7.95 -12.89 3.32
N ARG A 180 8.09 -12.71 2.01
CA ARG A 180 9.29 -13.03 1.23
C ARG A 180 9.80 -11.75 0.58
N LEU A 181 11.10 -11.50 0.63
CA LEU A 181 11.70 -10.37 -0.06
C LEU A 181 11.63 -10.59 -1.58
N GLU A 182 11.02 -9.66 -2.30
CA GLU A 182 10.81 -9.73 -3.75
C GLU A 182 11.85 -8.90 -4.51
N SER A 183 12.06 -7.66 -4.08
CA SER A 183 13.06 -6.78 -4.68
C SER A 183 13.53 -5.71 -3.70
N ILE A 184 14.76 -5.24 -3.89
CA ILE A 184 15.35 -4.11 -3.16
C ILE A 184 15.36 -2.88 -4.07
N HIS A 185 15.03 -1.71 -3.55
CA HIS A 185 15.04 -0.47 -4.33
C HIS A 185 16.48 -0.01 -4.57
N PRO A 186 16.77 0.67 -5.69
CA PRO A 186 18.12 1.15 -5.98
C PRO A 186 18.71 1.97 -4.83
N GLY A 187 19.96 1.66 -4.46
CA GLY A 187 20.68 2.34 -3.38
C GLY A 187 20.56 1.70 -1.99
N HIS A 188 19.81 0.61 -1.84
CA HIS A 188 19.69 -0.16 -0.60
C HIS A 188 20.37 -1.53 -0.72
N SER A 189 20.78 -2.11 0.41
CA SER A 189 21.42 -3.44 0.46
C SER A 189 20.57 -4.45 1.25
N LEU A 190 20.80 -5.75 1.05
CA LEU A 190 20.09 -6.78 1.81
C LEU A 190 20.37 -6.67 3.31
N GLU A 191 21.62 -6.39 3.67
CA GLU A 191 22.06 -6.25 5.05
C GLU A 191 21.28 -5.13 5.75
N GLU A 192 21.08 -4.00 5.07
CA GLU A 192 20.26 -2.90 5.58
C GLU A 192 18.80 -3.31 5.77
N ILE A 193 18.22 -4.08 4.83
CA ILE A 193 16.84 -4.57 4.96
C ILE A 193 16.70 -5.49 6.18
N ILE A 194 17.65 -6.41 6.37
CA ILE A 194 17.66 -7.34 7.51
C ILE A 194 17.79 -6.58 8.83
N GLU A 195 18.75 -5.65 8.93
CA GLU A 195 18.98 -4.86 10.14
C GLU A 195 17.75 -4.03 10.54
N MET A 196 16.99 -3.56 9.55
CA MET A 196 15.94 -2.57 9.76
C MET A 196 14.53 -3.15 9.72
N THR A 197 14.42 -4.48 9.60
CA THR A 197 13.16 -5.24 9.69
C THR A 197 13.12 -6.02 11.00
N GLY A 198 12.17 -5.72 11.88
CA GLY A 198 12.05 -6.40 13.17
C GLY A 198 11.46 -7.81 13.13
N PHE A 199 11.10 -8.34 11.96
CA PHE A 199 10.53 -9.68 11.79
C PHE A 199 11.31 -10.51 10.78
N GLU A 200 11.23 -11.84 10.91
CA GLU A 200 11.79 -12.75 9.93
C GLU A 200 11.02 -12.73 8.61
N PHE A 201 11.74 -12.85 7.49
CA PHE A 201 11.19 -13.00 6.16
C PHE A 201 11.99 -14.03 5.35
N ASP A 202 11.36 -14.61 4.33
CA ASP A 202 12.02 -15.53 3.42
C ASP A 202 12.91 -14.75 2.43
N GLU A 203 14.20 -15.09 2.38
CA GLU A 203 15.13 -14.55 1.39
C GLU A 203 15.01 -15.29 0.05
N PRO A 204 15.02 -14.59 -1.10
CA PRO A 204 15.06 -15.25 -2.40
C PRO A 204 16.47 -15.79 -2.68
N SER A 205 16.57 -16.90 -3.42
CA SER A 205 17.86 -17.43 -3.90
C SER A 205 18.61 -16.45 -4.81
N THR A 206 17.92 -15.48 -5.40
CA THR A 206 18.50 -14.40 -6.19
C THR A 206 17.72 -13.13 -5.90
N ILE A 207 18.39 -12.16 -5.29
CA ILE A 207 17.82 -10.85 -5.00
C ILE A 207 17.79 -10.04 -6.29
N ARG A 208 16.66 -9.39 -6.53
CA ARG A 208 16.49 -8.51 -7.69
C ARG A 208 16.48 -7.07 -7.23
N GLU A 209 17.18 -6.22 -7.97
CA GLU A 209 16.94 -4.79 -7.88
C GLU A 209 15.57 -4.44 -8.48
N THR A 210 14.91 -3.46 -7.90
CA THR A 210 13.60 -3.00 -8.35
C THR A 210 13.78 -2.17 -9.62
N LYS A 211 13.05 -2.53 -10.68
CA LYS A 211 13.14 -1.83 -11.96
C LYS A 211 12.67 -0.38 -11.79
N PRO A 212 13.44 0.62 -12.24
CA PRO A 212 12.99 2.01 -12.23
C PRO A 212 11.90 2.27 -13.29
N PRO A 213 11.07 3.31 -13.10
CA PRO A 213 10.15 3.77 -14.15
C PRO A 213 10.92 4.21 -15.40
N SER A 214 10.32 4.00 -16.57
CA SER A 214 10.83 4.54 -17.84
C SER A 214 10.66 6.06 -17.90
N SER A 215 11.41 6.74 -18.78
CA SER A 215 11.24 8.19 -18.99
C SER A 215 9.83 8.58 -19.40
N ASP A 216 9.12 7.76 -20.18
CA ASP A 216 7.74 8.06 -20.56
C ASP A 216 6.76 7.86 -19.39
N THR A 217 7.03 6.87 -18.54
CA THR A 217 6.30 6.70 -17.28
C THR A 217 6.53 7.89 -16.34
N LEU A 218 7.77 8.39 -16.23
CA LEU A 218 8.09 9.57 -15.42
C LEU A 218 7.39 10.83 -15.94
N LYS A 219 7.36 11.05 -17.25
CA LYS A 219 6.60 12.16 -17.86
C LYS A 219 5.11 12.07 -17.50
N LEU A 220 4.54 10.87 -17.52
CA LEU A 220 3.14 10.66 -17.17
C LEU A 220 2.90 10.95 -15.67
N ILE A 221 3.78 10.47 -14.79
CA ILE A 221 3.73 10.73 -13.34
C ILE A 221 3.81 12.24 -13.05
N ARG A 222 4.77 12.93 -13.66
CA ARG A 222 5.06 14.36 -13.41
C ARG A 222 4.10 15.33 -14.08
N GLY A 223 3.34 14.88 -15.07
CA GLY A 223 2.30 15.67 -15.74
C GLY A 223 0.92 15.25 -15.27
N LYS A 224 0.21 14.50 -16.12
CA LYS A 224 -1.19 14.10 -15.90
C LYS A 224 -1.48 13.55 -14.50
N ILE A 225 -0.63 12.67 -13.96
CA ILE A 225 -0.89 12.08 -12.63
C ILE A 225 -0.65 13.09 -11.51
N ALA A 226 0.35 13.97 -11.63
CA ALA A 226 0.58 15.07 -10.69
C ALA A 226 -0.60 16.05 -10.67
N ASP A 227 -1.15 16.36 -11.84
CA ASP A 227 -2.33 17.22 -11.98
C ASP A 227 -3.56 16.57 -11.32
N GLU A 228 -3.87 15.32 -11.69
CA GLU A 228 -5.04 14.60 -11.15
C GLU A 228 -4.93 14.38 -9.62
N ILE A 229 -3.75 14.03 -9.10
CA ILE A 229 -3.57 13.81 -7.65
C ILE A 229 -3.60 15.12 -6.86
N SER A 230 -3.36 16.27 -7.51
CA SER A 230 -3.38 17.58 -6.85
C SER A 230 -4.76 17.99 -6.36
N GLU A 231 -5.83 17.48 -6.98
CA GLU A 231 -7.22 17.73 -6.58
C GLU A 231 -7.46 17.25 -5.14
N THR A 232 -7.05 16.01 -4.84
CA THR A 232 -7.21 15.43 -3.50
C THR A 232 -6.04 15.77 -2.57
N TYR A 233 -4.82 15.86 -3.10
CA TYR A 233 -3.58 16.01 -2.31
C TYR A 233 -2.68 17.14 -2.84
N PRO A 234 -3.13 18.41 -2.79
CA PRO A 234 -2.40 19.54 -3.37
C PRO A 234 -1.03 19.77 -2.72
N ALA A 235 -0.92 19.61 -1.40
CA ALA A 235 0.34 19.76 -0.68
C ALA A 235 1.38 18.69 -1.07
N PHE A 236 0.93 17.46 -1.35
CA PHE A 236 1.81 16.40 -1.86
C PHE A 236 2.27 16.73 -3.28
N SER A 237 1.34 17.13 -4.16
CA SER A 237 1.66 17.44 -5.55
C SER A 237 2.66 18.60 -5.65
N SER A 238 2.43 19.69 -4.92
CA SER A 238 3.35 20.84 -4.87
C SER A 238 4.74 20.47 -4.34
N LYS A 239 4.82 19.66 -3.27
CA LYS A 239 6.09 19.22 -2.69
C LYS A 239 6.89 18.31 -3.63
N ILE A 240 6.20 17.37 -4.29
CA ILE A 240 6.86 16.29 -5.05
C ILE A 240 7.04 16.64 -6.51
N PHE A 241 6.11 17.35 -7.14
CA PHE A 241 6.14 17.64 -8.58
C PHE A 241 6.37 19.12 -8.89
N GLY A 242 6.11 20.03 -7.94
CA GLY A 242 6.25 21.47 -8.13
C GLY A 242 5.10 22.11 -8.90
N SER A 243 4.01 21.36 -9.10
CA SER A 243 2.72 21.76 -9.68
C SER A 243 1.74 22.20 -8.59
#